data_AF-A0A497T4A1-F1
#
_entry.id   AF-A0A497T4A1-F1
#
_cell.length_a   1.000
_cell.length_b   1.000
_cell.length_c   1.000
_cell.angle_alpha   90.00
_cell.angle_beta   90.00
_cell.angle_gamma   90.00
#
_symmetry.space_group_name_H-M   'P 1'
#
loop_
_entity.id
_entity.type
_entity.pdbx_description
1 polymer ?
#
loop_
_entity_poly.entity_id
_entity_poly.type
_entity_poly.pdbx_seq_one_letter_code
_entity_poly.pdbx_strand_id
1 'polypeptide(L)'
;MPKIKQTANRIVVHAGNWWKRYHRASQKTKSLWQFRIKDVGRLKHSELILCKPPHSASWHTYAWSFSNQQVKKNNRKLIVSDRKAFEILAKMKEKGELKGYTVVLR
;
A
#
# COMPACT_ATOMS: atom_id res chain seq x y z
N MET A 1 -4.41 13.59 2.07
CA MET A 1 -3.96 12.66 3.13
C MET A 1 -3.75 11.26 2.55
N PRO A 2 -2.73 10.53 3.02
CA PRO A 2 -2.47 9.16 2.62
C PRO A 2 -3.52 8.20 3.19
N LYS A 3 -3.78 7.09 2.47
CA LYS A 3 -4.80 6.11 2.87
C LYS A 3 -4.14 4.86 3.41
N ILE A 4 -4.16 4.73 4.74
CA ILE A 4 -3.65 3.56 5.45
C ILE A 4 -4.81 2.83 6.11
N LYS A 5 -5.06 1.59 5.68
CA LYS A 5 -6.09 0.72 6.23
C LYS A 5 -5.43 -0.38 7.05
N GLN A 6 -5.93 -0.59 8.25
CA GLN A 6 -5.57 -1.74 9.08
C GLN A 6 -6.71 -2.75 9.01
N THR A 7 -6.37 -4.01 8.81
CA THR A 7 -7.29 -5.16 8.89
C THR A 7 -6.83 -6.05 10.06
N ALA A 8 -7.56 -7.15 10.29
CA ALA A 8 -7.22 -8.10 11.36
C ALA A 8 -5.76 -8.59 11.28
N ASN A 9 -5.25 -8.83 10.07
CA ASN A 9 -3.94 -9.45 9.86
C ASN A 9 -2.97 -8.61 9.01
N ARG A 10 -3.43 -7.52 8.39
CA ARG A 10 -2.61 -6.75 7.44
C ARG A 10 -2.74 -5.24 7.65
N ILE A 11 -1.70 -4.51 7.26
CA ILE A 11 -1.73 -3.07 7.02
C ILE A 11 -1.56 -2.82 5.54
N VAL A 12 -2.52 -2.11 4.95
CA VAL A 12 -2.51 -1.70 3.55
C VAL A 12 -2.23 -0.21 3.46
N VAL A 13 -1.08 0.15 2.89
CA VAL A 13 -0.65 1.52 2.64
C VAL A 13 -0.82 1.82 1.16
N HIS A 14 -1.78 2.66 0.80
CA HIS A 14 -2.00 3.01 -0.60
C HIS A 14 -0.95 4.00 -1.10
N ALA A 15 -0.45 3.75 -2.31
CA ALA A 15 0.49 4.61 -3.00
C ALA A 15 -0.25 5.62 -3.89
N GLY A 16 0.28 6.84 -3.98
CA GLY A 16 -0.32 7.93 -4.76
C GLY A 16 -1.83 8.10 -4.60
N ASN A 17 -2.52 8.29 -5.73
CA ASN A 17 -3.96 8.58 -5.80
C ASN A 17 -4.77 7.51 -6.55
N TRP A 18 -4.18 6.35 -6.88
CA TRP A 18 -4.87 5.30 -7.64
C TRP A 18 -6.11 4.76 -6.92
N TRP A 19 -6.04 4.62 -5.59
CA TRP A 19 -7.18 4.27 -4.76
C TRP A 19 -8.34 5.26 -4.89
N LYS A 20 -8.06 6.58 -4.94
CA LYS A 20 -9.11 7.59 -5.13
C LYS A 20 -9.77 7.45 -6.49
N ARG A 21 -8.97 7.25 -7.54
CA ARG A 21 -9.45 7.05 -8.91
C ARG A 21 -10.33 5.82 -9.01
N TYR A 22 -9.90 4.70 -8.42
CA TYR A 22 -10.68 3.47 -8.36
C TYR A 22 -12.00 3.69 -7.61
N HIS A 23 -11.97 4.27 -6.41
CA HIS A 23 -13.18 4.45 -5.61
C HIS A 23 -14.21 5.41 -6.23
N ARG A 24 -13.76 6.45 -6.92
CA ARG A 24 -14.62 7.41 -7.65
C ARG A 24 -15.20 6.85 -8.95
N ALA A 25 -14.63 5.79 -9.50
CA ALA A 25 -15.13 5.20 -10.74
C ALA A 25 -16.51 4.57 -10.55
N SER A 26 -17.32 4.58 -11.62
CA SER A 26 -18.61 3.89 -11.66
C SER A 26 -18.43 2.38 -11.47
N GLN A 27 -19.50 1.67 -11.09
CA GLN A 27 -19.43 0.22 -10.93
C GLN A 27 -19.03 -0.50 -12.23
N LYS A 28 -19.56 -0.04 -13.37
CA LYS A 28 -19.19 -0.53 -14.71
C LYS A 28 -17.71 -0.31 -15.01
N THR A 29 -17.14 0.82 -14.60
CA THR A 29 -15.72 1.08 -14.81
C THR A 29 -14.86 0.25 -13.85
N LYS A 30 -15.27 0.08 -12.59
CA LYS A 30 -14.52 -0.68 -11.57
C LYS A 30 -14.31 -2.13 -11.96
N SER A 31 -15.29 -2.78 -12.58
CA SER A 31 -15.16 -4.18 -13.03
C SER A 31 -14.09 -4.37 -14.12
N LEU A 32 -13.69 -3.28 -14.81
CA LEU A 32 -12.64 -3.29 -15.82
C LEU A 32 -11.23 -3.05 -15.24
N TRP A 33 -11.12 -2.67 -13.96
CA TRP A 33 -9.81 -2.54 -13.32
C TRP A 33 -9.24 -3.92 -13.03
N GLN A 34 -7.98 -4.13 -13.41
CA GLN A 34 -7.26 -5.35 -13.07
C GLN A 34 -6.35 -5.09 -11.88
N PHE A 35 -6.26 -6.07 -10.98
CA PHE A 35 -5.37 -6.04 -9.83
C PHE A 35 -4.47 -7.26 -9.84
N ARG A 36 -3.21 -7.08 -9.42
CA ARG A 36 -2.25 -8.16 -9.25
C ARG A 36 -1.50 -7.97 -7.96
N ILE A 37 -1.21 -9.08 -7.29
CA ILE A 37 -0.31 -9.11 -6.14
C ILE A 37 1.03 -9.62 -6.65
N LYS A 38 2.08 -8.83 -6.44
CA LYS A 38 3.46 -9.23 -6.68
C LYS A 38 4.11 -9.49 -5.33
N ASP A 39 4.51 -10.73 -5.11
CA ASP A 39 5.41 -11.07 -4.02
C ASP A 39 6.79 -10.46 -4.32
N VAL A 40 7.36 -9.78 -3.34
CA VAL A 40 8.67 -9.13 -3.45
C VAL A 40 9.77 -9.94 -2.77
N GLY A 41 9.61 -11.26 -2.69
CA GLY A 41 10.62 -12.20 -2.21
C GLY A 41 10.47 -12.57 -0.74
N ARG A 42 9.29 -12.38 -0.14
CA ARG A 42 8.96 -12.86 1.20
C ARG A 42 7.52 -13.32 1.24
N LEU A 43 7.34 -14.60 0.95
CA LEU A 43 6.05 -15.28 0.91
C LEU A 43 5.20 -14.90 2.13
N LYS A 44 4.03 -14.29 1.86
CA LYS A 44 2.97 -13.96 2.83
C LYS A 44 3.22 -12.81 3.81
N HIS A 45 4.31 -12.06 3.69
CA HIS A 45 4.62 -10.98 4.63
C HIS A 45 4.40 -9.60 4.02
N SER A 46 5.18 -9.23 3.00
CA SER A 46 5.09 -7.95 2.30
C SER A 46 4.74 -8.15 0.83
N GLU A 47 3.62 -7.56 0.41
CA GLU A 47 3.01 -7.77 -0.89
C GLU A 47 2.82 -6.42 -1.59
N LEU A 48 3.27 -6.33 -2.84
CA LEU A 48 3.01 -5.18 -3.69
C LEU A 48 1.69 -5.40 -4.44
N ILE A 49 0.73 -4.52 -4.23
CA ILE A 49 -0.53 -4.52 -4.96
C ILE A 49 -0.38 -3.57 -6.15
N LEU A 50 -0.55 -4.10 -7.35
CA LEU A 50 -0.55 -3.36 -8.60
C LEU A 50 -1.99 -3.22 -9.11
N CYS A 51 -2.28 -2.11 -9.76
CA CYS A 51 -3.53 -1.90 -10.48
C CYS A 51 -3.25 -1.53 -11.94
N LYS A 52 -4.16 -1.96 -12.82
CA LYS A 52 -4.23 -1.52 -14.21
C LYS A 52 -5.63 -0.94 -14.46
N PRO A 53 -5.76 0.40 -14.52
CA PRO A 53 -7.01 1.06 -14.90
C PRO A 53 -7.43 0.67 -16.33
N PRO A 54 -8.73 0.78 -16.66
CA PRO A 54 -9.19 0.62 -18.03
C PRO A 54 -8.47 1.62 -18.94
N HIS A 55 -8.08 1.17 -20.13
CA HIS A 55 -7.32 1.93 -21.13
C HIS A 55 -5.86 2.28 -20.75
N SER A 56 -5.36 1.86 -19.59
CA SER A 56 -3.93 1.96 -19.28
C SER A 56 -3.17 0.80 -19.93
N ALA A 57 -2.08 1.07 -20.64
CA ALA A 57 -1.18 0.02 -21.11
C ALA A 57 -0.35 -0.59 -19.97
N SER A 58 -0.03 0.23 -18.96
CA SER A 58 0.93 -0.11 -17.90
C SER A 58 0.26 -0.45 -16.56
N TRP A 59 0.97 -1.26 -15.77
CA TRP A 59 0.67 -1.51 -14.36
C TRP A 59 1.21 -0.38 -13.48
N HIS A 60 0.43 -0.01 -12.47
CA HIS A 60 0.78 1.04 -11.51
C HIS A 60 0.78 0.51 -10.09
N THR A 61 1.63 1.05 -9.22
CA THR A 61 1.61 0.72 -7.80
C THR A 61 0.34 1.27 -7.15
N TYR A 62 -0.51 0.37 -6.66
CA TYR A 62 -1.76 0.72 -6.00
C TYR A 62 -1.56 0.84 -4.49
N ALA A 63 -0.91 -0.14 -3.88
CA ALA A 63 -0.67 -0.19 -2.45
C ALA A 63 0.45 -1.18 -2.09
N TRP A 64 0.92 -1.08 -0.87
CA TRP A 64 1.70 -2.12 -0.20
C TRP A 64 0.88 -2.74 0.92
N SER A 65 0.87 -4.06 1.00
CA SER A 65 0.24 -4.85 2.05
C SER A 65 1.33 -5.48 2.92
N PHE A 66 1.26 -5.25 4.22
CA PHE A 66 2.21 -5.77 5.20
C PHE A 66 1.48 -6.63 6.21
N SER A 67 2.11 -7.69 6.72
CA SER A 67 1.62 -8.41 7.88
C SER A 67 1.59 -7.52 9.12
N ASN A 68 0.59 -7.69 9.99
CA ASN A 68 0.52 -7.04 11.30
C ASN A 68 1.68 -7.44 12.23
N GLN A 69 2.39 -8.52 11.92
CA GLN A 69 3.64 -8.90 12.59
C GLN A 69 4.81 -7.98 12.19
N GLN A 70 4.80 -7.46 10.95
CA GLN A 70 5.86 -6.58 10.44
C GLN A 70 5.59 -5.11 10.73
N VAL A 71 4.34 -4.68 10.57
CA VAL A 71 3.96 -3.27 10.70
C VAL A 71 2.73 -3.19 11.57
N LYS A 72 2.77 -2.29 12.55
CA LYS A 72 1.63 -1.91 13.39
C LYS A 72 1.36 -0.43 13.24
N LYS A 73 0.09 -0.06 13.09
CA LYS A 73 -0.33 1.34 13.08
C LYS A 73 -0.77 1.73 14.48
N ASN A 74 -0.19 2.79 15.01
CA ASN A 74 -0.62 3.44 16.23
C ASN A 74 -0.85 4.93 15.94
N ASN A 75 -2.12 5.34 15.84
CA ASN A 75 -2.51 6.68 15.42
C ASN A 75 -1.83 7.11 14.09
N ARG A 76 -0.96 8.12 14.13
CA ARG A 76 -0.15 8.63 13.00
C ARG A 76 1.26 8.04 12.96
N LYS A 77 1.52 6.94 13.67
CA LYS A 77 2.80 6.24 13.66
C LYS A 77 2.66 4.84 13.04
N LEU A 78 3.61 4.47 12.19
CA LEU A 78 3.82 3.11 11.71
C LEU A 78 5.03 2.55 12.45
N ILE A 79 4.79 1.62 13.37
CA ILE A 79 5.82 0.89 14.10
C ILE A 79 6.17 -0.34 13.27
N VAL A 80 7.42 -0.45 12.86
CA VAL A 80 7.89 -1.47 11.93
C VAL A 80 8.88 -2.35 12.65
N SER A 81 8.65 -3.66 12.69
CA SER A 81 9.55 -4.65 13.29
C SER A 81 10.37 -5.43 12.26
N ASP A 82 10.12 -5.19 10.97
CA ASP A 82 10.84 -5.83 9.89
C ASP A 82 11.64 -4.81 9.06
N ARG A 83 12.94 -5.05 8.91
CA ARG A 83 13.86 -4.15 8.19
C ARG A 83 13.44 -3.91 6.73
N LYS A 84 12.95 -4.94 6.04
CA LYS A 84 12.53 -4.81 4.63
C LYS A 84 11.24 -3.99 4.50
N ALA A 85 10.26 -4.24 5.37
CA ALA A 85 9.06 -3.41 5.44
C ALA A 85 9.42 -1.95 5.76
N PHE A 86 10.42 -1.72 6.61
CA PHE A 86 10.89 -0.37 6.94
C PHE A 86 11.51 0.33 5.73
N GLU A 87 12.38 -0.35 4.98
CA GLU A 87 12.96 0.19 3.74
C GLU A 87 11.88 0.63 2.74
N ILE A 88 10.81 -0.17 2.57
CA ILE A 88 9.70 0.15 1.68
C ILE A 88 8.96 1.39 2.18
N LEU A 89 8.59 1.41 3.47
CA LEU A 89 7.86 2.54 4.06
C LEU A 89 8.71 3.82 4.11
N ALA A 90 10.02 3.72 4.32
CA ALA A 90 10.94 4.85 4.25
C ALA A 90 10.96 5.45 2.83
N LYS A 91 11.08 4.62 1.79
CA LYS A 91 10.98 5.09 0.40
C LYS A 91 9.64 5.75 0.08
N MET A 92 8.53 5.19 0.58
CA MET A 92 7.20 5.83 0.43
C MET A 92 7.14 7.17 1.17
N LYS A 93 7.79 7.27 2.33
CA LYS A 93 7.87 8.50 3.12
C LYS A 93 8.65 9.59 2.39
N GLU A 94 9.79 9.26 1.81
CA GLU A 94 10.63 10.15 1.00
C GLU A 94 9.86 10.68 -0.22
N LYS A 95 9.05 9.83 -0.88
CA LYS A 95 8.16 10.23 -1.99
C LYS A 95 6.96 11.08 -1.57
N GLY A 96 6.81 11.39 -0.28
CA GLY A 96 5.68 12.15 0.25
C GLY A 96 4.37 11.36 0.37
N GLU A 97 4.38 10.05 0.07
CA GLU A 97 3.19 9.19 0.11
C GLU A 97 2.70 8.90 1.53
N LEU A 98 3.51 9.22 2.54
CA LEU A 98 3.19 9.07 3.97
C LEU A 98 3.17 10.43 4.69
N LYS A 99 2.72 11.50 4.01
CA LYS A 99 2.59 12.84 4.63
C LYS A 99 1.72 12.78 5.90
N GLY A 100 2.26 13.27 7.01
CA GLY A 100 1.60 13.25 8.32
C GLY A 100 1.73 11.95 9.12
N TYR A 101 2.41 10.94 8.61
CA TYR A 101 2.72 9.70 9.36
C TYR A 101 4.21 9.62 9.71
N THR A 102 4.55 9.21 10.93
CA THR A 102 5.91 8.86 11.33
C THR A 102 6.13 7.37 11.10
N VAL A 103 7.28 6.99 10.53
CA VAL A 103 7.69 5.58 10.36
C VAL A 103 8.83 5.34 11.34
N VAL A 104 8.71 4.34 12.22
CA VAL A 104 9.68 4.04 13.27
C VAL A 104 10.05 2.56 13.17
N LEU A 105 11.34 2.27 13.08
CA LEU A 105 11.88 0.91 13.20
C LEU A 105 11.98 0.56 14.69
N ARG A 106 11.47 -0.59 15.08
CA ARG A 106 11.53 -1.17 16.44
C ARG A 106 12.29 -2.48 16.41
#